data_AF-A0A8B3LIH3-F1
#
_entry.id   AF-A0A8B3LIH3-F1
#
_cell.length_a   1.000
_cell.length_b   1.000
_cell.length_c   1.000
_cell.angle_alpha   90.00
_cell.angle_beta   90.00
_cell.angle_gamma   90.00
#
_symmetry.space_group_name_H-M   'P 1'
#
loop_
_entity.id
_entity.type
_entity.pdbx_description
1 polymer ?
#
loop_
_entity_poly.entity_id
_entity_poly.type
_entity_poly.pdbx_seq_one_letter_code
_entity_poly.pdbx_strand_id
1 'polypeptide(L)'
;MKPRFAFVAAALAAALSTSSQEARSQERSCRSSDPVDTIREMSDAIYACWKPPPGTAGMSLTLRFSLRRNGTLIGKPRATYADLGTDAQRSRAFVASILRALDDALPLPFSDSMGEAIAGRMLAPRFTAALEGAS
;
A
#
# COMPACT_ATOMS: atom_id res chain seq x y z
N MET A 1 5.05 55.77 49.77
CA MET A 1 3.92 56.24 48.93
C MET A 1 3.78 55.33 47.73
N LYS A 2 2.55 54.92 47.41
CA LYS A 2 2.11 54.11 46.26
C LYS A 2 0.72 54.66 45.91
N PRO A 3 0.11 54.39 44.75
CA PRO A 3 0.62 54.08 43.41
C PRO A 3 0.07 55.15 42.40
N ARG A 4 0.32 55.07 41.09
CA ARG A 4 -0.65 54.48 40.12
C ARG A 4 -0.13 54.75 38.72
N PHE A 5 0.16 53.72 37.94
CA PHE A 5 -0.13 53.73 36.50
C PHE A 5 -0.55 52.32 36.11
N ALA A 6 -1.79 52.22 35.67
CA ALA A 6 -2.38 51.06 35.04
C ALA A 6 -2.08 51.08 33.52
N PHE A 7 -2.63 50.09 32.82
CA PHE A 7 -2.55 49.82 31.37
C PHE A 7 -1.39 48.88 31.00
N VAL A 8 -1.61 47.56 31.07
CA VAL A 8 -2.25 46.70 30.05
C VAL A 8 -1.31 46.46 28.89
N ALA A 9 -0.77 45.24 28.79
CA ALA A 9 -0.29 44.68 27.53
C ALA A 9 -0.54 43.16 27.53
N ALA A 10 -1.05 42.72 26.40
CA ALA A 10 -1.75 41.48 26.16
C ALA A 10 -0.95 40.21 26.50
N ALA A 11 -1.69 39.20 26.98
CA ALA A 11 -1.25 37.83 27.00
C ALA A 11 -0.98 37.34 25.56
N LEU A 12 0.30 37.25 25.18
CA LEU A 12 0.75 36.47 24.02
C LEU A 12 1.12 35.07 24.51
N ALA A 13 0.10 34.27 24.84
CA ALA A 13 0.22 32.83 24.79
C ALA A 13 0.17 32.42 23.31
N ALA A 14 1.24 32.67 22.57
CA ALA A 14 1.43 32.02 21.29
C ALA A 14 1.77 30.57 21.60
N ALA A 15 0.72 29.74 21.66
CA ALA A 15 0.85 28.30 21.59
C ALA A 15 1.72 27.99 20.37
N LEU A 16 2.94 27.51 20.61
CA LEU A 16 3.71 26.82 19.59
C LEU A 16 2.96 25.53 19.31
N SER A 17 1.88 25.62 18.53
CA SER A 17 1.27 24.46 17.90
C SER A 17 2.31 23.96 16.91
N THR A 18 3.11 23.02 17.42
CA THR A 18 3.91 22.05 16.68
C THR A 18 3.12 21.66 15.43
N SER A 19 3.43 22.26 14.28
CA SER A 19 3.14 21.61 13.02
C SER A 19 4.09 20.43 12.97
N SER A 20 3.67 19.36 13.66
CA SER A 20 4.07 18.01 13.34
C SER A 20 3.63 17.87 11.89
N GLN A 21 4.53 18.21 10.98
CA GLN A 21 4.38 17.93 9.57
C GLN A 21 4.53 16.42 9.44
N GLU A 22 3.47 15.76 9.90
CA GLU A 22 2.83 14.65 9.26
C GLU A 22 3.78 13.90 8.33
N ALA A 23 4.65 13.11 8.96
CA ALA A 23 4.84 11.74 8.52
C ALA A 23 3.46 11.03 8.57
N ARG A 24 2.50 11.50 7.77
CA ARG A 24 1.40 10.66 7.35
C ARG A 24 2.09 9.60 6.51
N SER A 25 2.25 8.41 7.08
CA SER A 25 2.09 7.20 6.29
C SER A 25 0.72 7.33 5.63
N GLN A 26 0.68 8.03 4.51
CA GLN A 26 -0.53 8.15 3.71
C GLN A 26 -0.65 6.78 3.06
N GLU A 27 -1.43 5.91 3.70
CA GLU A 27 -1.77 4.60 3.16
C GLU A 27 -2.25 4.82 1.73
N ARG A 28 -1.46 4.35 0.75
CA ARG A 28 -1.80 4.58 -0.66
C ARG A 28 -3.14 3.91 -0.92
N SER A 29 -4.11 4.65 -1.46
CA SER A 29 -5.39 4.05 -1.83
C SER A 29 -5.25 3.20 -3.09
N CYS A 30 -6.10 2.18 -3.24
CA CYS A 30 -6.16 1.40 -4.47
C CYS A 30 -6.43 2.31 -5.67
N ARG A 31 -5.64 2.14 -6.76
CA ARG A 31 -5.70 2.98 -7.96
C ARG A 31 -5.38 4.46 -7.73
N SER A 32 -4.60 4.78 -6.69
CA SER A 32 -4.01 6.12 -6.57
C SER A 32 -3.20 6.45 -7.83
N SER A 33 -3.35 7.69 -8.30
CA SER A 33 -2.58 8.26 -9.41
C SER A 33 -1.22 8.83 -8.97
N ASP A 34 -0.90 8.78 -7.68
CA ASP A 34 0.35 9.33 -7.15
C ASP A 34 1.54 8.57 -7.72
N PRO A 35 2.59 9.26 -8.19
CA PRO A 35 3.79 8.62 -8.75
C PRO A 35 4.36 7.57 -7.80
N VAL A 36 4.69 6.41 -8.34
CA VAL A 36 5.40 5.34 -7.63
C VAL A 36 6.88 5.49 -7.95
N ASP A 37 7.64 5.93 -6.95
CA ASP A 37 9.07 6.24 -7.03
C ASP A 37 9.94 5.16 -6.39
N THR A 38 9.36 4.29 -5.54
CA THR A 38 10.11 3.30 -4.76
C THR A 38 9.50 1.90 -4.81
N ILE A 39 10.30 0.88 -4.48
CA ILE A 39 9.82 -0.51 -4.35
C ILE A 39 8.78 -0.65 -3.23
N ARG A 40 8.91 0.14 -2.15
CA ARG A 40 7.92 0.17 -1.07
C ARG A 40 6.59 0.68 -1.60
N GLU A 41 6.59 1.82 -2.26
CA GLU A 41 5.39 2.41 -2.86
C GLU A 41 4.74 1.52 -3.92
N MET A 42 5.55 0.81 -4.72
CA MET A 42 5.06 -0.21 -5.65
C MET A 42 4.32 -1.32 -4.91
N SER A 43 4.88 -1.80 -3.80
CA SER A 43 4.24 -2.84 -2.98
C SER A 43 2.94 -2.32 -2.37
N ASP A 44 2.97 -1.13 -1.79
CA ASP A 44 1.81 -0.47 -1.19
C ASP A 44 0.69 -0.30 -2.24
N ALA A 45 1.02 0.15 -3.45
CA ALA A 45 0.05 0.31 -4.54
C ALA A 45 -0.61 -1.03 -4.96
N ILE A 46 0.16 -2.12 -5.01
CA ILE A 46 -0.36 -3.45 -5.34
C ILE A 46 -1.28 -3.97 -4.21
N TYR A 47 -0.83 -3.89 -2.97
CA TYR A 47 -1.58 -4.43 -1.82
C TYR A 47 -2.79 -3.58 -1.43
N ALA A 48 -2.78 -2.27 -1.72
CA ALA A 48 -3.91 -1.40 -1.48
C ALA A 48 -5.20 -1.85 -2.19
N CYS A 49 -5.08 -2.52 -3.34
CA CYS A 49 -6.21 -3.07 -4.08
C CYS A 49 -6.67 -4.43 -3.59
N TRP A 50 -5.93 -5.07 -2.69
CA TRP A 50 -6.23 -6.42 -2.26
C TRP A 50 -7.14 -6.45 -1.04
N LYS A 51 -8.26 -7.16 -1.19
CA LYS A 51 -9.20 -7.46 -0.10
C LYS A 51 -9.32 -8.97 0.04
N PRO A 52 -8.67 -9.59 1.05
CA PRO A 52 -8.79 -11.01 1.27
C PRO A 52 -10.24 -11.38 1.61
N PRO A 53 -10.82 -12.43 0.99
CA PRO A 53 -12.17 -12.87 1.33
C PRO A 53 -12.25 -13.35 2.79
N PRO A 54 -13.41 -13.23 3.46
CA PRO A 54 -13.58 -13.76 4.82
C PRO A 54 -13.33 -15.27 4.88
N GLY A 55 -12.83 -15.76 6.01
CA GLY A 55 -12.52 -17.18 6.19
C GLY A 55 -11.33 -17.70 5.37
N THR A 56 -10.47 -16.79 4.87
CA THR A 56 -9.19 -17.11 4.21
C THR A 56 -7.97 -16.81 5.07
N ALA A 57 -8.16 -16.44 6.34
CA ALA A 57 -7.11 -16.18 7.31
C ALA A 57 -6.04 -17.28 7.30
N GLY A 58 -4.77 -16.88 7.21
CA GLY A 58 -3.62 -17.80 7.16
C GLY A 58 -3.29 -18.35 5.77
N MET A 59 -4.18 -18.20 4.77
CA MET A 59 -3.86 -18.56 3.39
C MET A 59 -2.79 -17.64 2.82
N SER A 60 -1.91 -18.20 1.98
CA SER A 60 -0.82 -17.47 1.36
C SER A 60 -0.52 -17.95 -0.07
N LEU A 61 -0.22 -17.00 -0.96
CA LEU A 61 0.13 -17.26 -2.36
C LEU A 61 1.27 -16.33 -2.79
N THR A 62 2.30 -16.89 -3.43
CA THR A 62 3.34 -16.08 -4.09
C THR A 62 3.13 -16.12 -5.59
N LEU A 63 2.98 -14.95 -6.20
CA LEU A 63 2.92 -14.79 -7.65
C LEU A 63 4.25 -14.25 -8.17
N ARG A 64 4.71 -14.80 -9.28
CA ARG A 64 5.90 -14.37 -10.00
C ARG A 64 5.52 -13.73 -11.33
N PHE A 65 5.95 -12.50 -11.55
CA PHE A 65 5.67 -11.72 -12.77
C PHE A 65 6.71 -10.62 -12.96
N SER A 66 6.64 -9.92 -14.10
CA SER A 66 7.44 -8.73 -14.38
C SER A 66 6.54 -7.61 -14.89
N LEU A 67 6.99 -6.37 -14.74
CA LEU A 67 6.28 -5.18 -15.20
C LEU A 67 7.10 -4.47 -16.27
N ARG A 68 6.41 -3.78 -17.18
CA ARG A 68 7.01 -2.85 -18.14
C ARG A 68 7.34 -1.52 -17.47
N ARG A 69 8.13 -0.68 -18.14
CA ARG A 69 8.42 0.70 -17.74
C ARG A 69 7.17 1.53 -17.45
N ASN A 70 6.10 1.31 -18.21
CA ASN A 70 4.80 1.99 -18.05
C ASN A 70 3.87 1.34 -17.02
N GLY A 71 4.38 0.46 -16.16
CA GLY A 71 3.61 -0.17 -15.09
C GLY A 71 2.66 -1.28 -15.53
N THR A 72 2.59 -1.63 -16.82
CA THR A 72 1.76 -2.76 -17.29
C THR A 72 2.44 -4.11 -17.08
N LEU A 73 1.67 -5.18 -17.06
CA LEU A 73 2.14 -6.54 -16.88
C LEU A 73 2.91 -7.08 -18.09
N ILE A 74 3.97 -7.86 -17.84
CA ILE A 74 4.66 -8.66 -18.86
C ILE A 74 4.25 -10.12 -18.71
N GLY A 75 3.55 -10.65 -19.71
CA GLY A 75 3.13 -12.05 -19.73
C GLY A 75 2.06 -12.38 -18.70
N LYS A 76 1.94 -13.66 -18.36
CA LYS A 76 0.97 -14.16 -17.38
C LYS A 76 1.66 -14.40 -16.03
N PRO A 77 1.14 -13.87 -14.90
CA PRO A 77 1.64 -14.18 -13.57
C PRO A 77 1.59 -15.68 -13.32
N ARG A 78 2.60 -16.19 -12.61
CA ARG A 78 2.71 -17.62 -12.28
C ARG A 78 2.80 -17.80 -10.79
N ALA A 79 1.97 -18.65 -10.20
CA ALA A 79 2.14 -19.05 -8.82
C ALA A 79 3.45 -19.82 -8.65
N THR A 80 4.23 -19.49 -7.62
CA THR A 80 5.46 -20.20 -7.24
C THR A 80 5.39 -20.81 -5.85
N TYR A 81 4.41 -20.41 -5.05
CA TYR A 81 4.08 -20.99 -3.75
C TYR A 81 2.59 -20.82 -3.50
N ALA A 82 1.96 -21.81 -2.87
CA ALA A 82 0.55 -21.77 -2.48
C ALA A 82 0.32 -22.57 -1.20
N ASP A 83 -0.34 -21.95 -0.24
CA ASP A 83 -0.96 -22.58 0.94
C ASP A 83 -2.38 -22.02 1.05
N LEU A 84 -3.36 -22.79 0.55
CA LEU A 84 -4.71 -22.29 0.24
C LEU A 84 -5.79 -22.92 1.13
N GLY A 85 -5.40 -23.60 2.22
CA GLY A 85 -6.30 -24.42 3.01
C GLY A 85 -6.89 -25.60 2.23
N THR A 86 -7.93 -26.23 2.79
CA THR A 86 -8.55 -27.46 2.25
C THR A 86 -9.90 -27.26 1.57
N ASP A 87 -10.57 -26.13 1.80
CA ASP A 87 -11.85 -25.80 1.18
C ASP A 87 -11.62 -25.21 -0.22
N ALA A 88 -11.91 -26.02 -1.25
CA ALA A 88 -11.67 -25.65 -2.64
C ALA A 88 -12.39 -24.37 -3.09
N GLN A 89 -13.55 -24.06 -2.51
CA GLN A 89 -14.25 -22.84 -2.88
C GLN A 89 -13.59 -21.60 -2.28
N ARG A 90 -13.15 -21.68 -1.02
CA ARG A 90 -12.37 -20.63 -0.38
C ARG A 90 -11.01 -20.44 -1.06
N SER A 91 -10.31 -21.53 -1.40
CA SER A 91 -9.04 -21.46 -2.14
C SER A 91 -9.20 -20.73 -3.47
N ARG A 92 -10.26 -21.04 -4.24
CA ARG A 92 -10.54 -20.35 -5.51
C ARG A 92 -10.88 -18.88 -5.32
N ALA A 93 -11.70 -18.55 -4.33
CA ALA A 93 -12.04 -17.16 -4.01
C ALA A 93 -10.80 -16.35 -3.59
N PHE A 94 -9.89 -16.96 -2.82
CA PHE A 94 -8.63 -16.34 -2.40
C PHE A 94 -7.71 -16.06 -3.60
N VAL A 95 -7.51 -17.03 -4.50
CA VAL A 95 -6.71 -16.82 -5.72
C VAL A 95 -7.35 -15.76 -6.62
N ALA A 96 -8.67 -15.79 -6.78
CA ALA A 96 -9.40 -14.81 -7.59
C ALA A 96 -9.27 -13.39 -7.03
N SER A 97 -9.29 -13.20 -5.71
CA SER A 97 -9.13 -11.86 -5.11
C SER A 97 -7.75 -11.27 -5.36
N ILE A 98 -6.69 -12.10 -5.36
CA ILE A 98 -5.32 -11.67 -5.65
C ILE A 98 -5.18 -11.27 -7.12
N LEU A 99 -5.68 -12.11 -8.03
CA LEU A 99 -5.65 -11.80 -9.46
C LEU A 99 -6.45 -10.53 -9.78
N ARG A 100 -7.59 -10.34 -9.12
CA ARG A 100 -8.39 -9.12 -9.25
C ARG A 100 -7.66 -7.89 -8.72
N ALA A 101 -6.99 -7.99 -7.58
CA ALA A 101 -6.19 -6.89 -7.03
C ALA A 101 -5.05 -6.49 -7.96
N LEU A 102 -4.40 -7.47 -8.60
CA LEU A 102 -3.36 -7.18 -9.59
C LEU A 102 -3.95 -6.53 -10.86
N ASP A 103 -5.11 -6.97 -11.34
CA ASP A 103 -5.82 -6.34 -12.47
C ASP A 103 -6.23 -4.90 -12.14
N ASP A 104 -6.74 -4.66 -10.93
CA ASP A 104 -7.17 -3.33 -10.47
C ASP A 104 -5.98 -2.38 -10.23
N ALA A 105 -4.83 -2.89 -9.77
CA ALA A 105 -3.66 -2.07 -9.48
C ALA A 105 -2.86 -1.64 -10.72
N LEU A 106 -3.01 -2.35 -11.85
CA LEU A 106 -2.21 -2.11 -13.05
C LEU A 106 -2.98 -1.27 -14.10
N PRO A 107 -2.30 -0.38 -14.84
CA PRO A 107 -0.87 -0.07 -14.77
C PRO A 107 -0.49 0.76 -13.52
N LEU A 108 0.66 0.47 -12.92
CA LEU A 108 1.20 1.31 -11.86
C LEU A 108 1.73 2.65 -12.42
N PRO A 109 1.47 3.79 -11.78
CA PRO A 109 1.94 5.09 -12.21
C PRO A 109 3.42 5.29 -11.83
N PHE A 110 4.32 4.48 -12.40
CA PHE A 110 5.76 4.63 -12.16
C PHE A 110 6.27 5.98 -12.63
N SER A 111 7.15 6.58 -11.84
CA SER A 111 8.01 7.66 -12.36
C SER A 111 8.99 7.11 -13.39
N ASP A 112 9.64 8.00 -14.15
CA ASP A 112 10.61 7.60 -15.16
C ASP A 112 11.77 6.80 -14.57
N SER A 113 12.30 7.22 -13.43
CA SER A 113 13.42 6.55 -12.75
C SER A 113 13.02 5.18 -12.22
N MET A 114 11.83 5.07 -11.61
CA MET A 114 11.31 3.80 -11.11
C MET A 114 10.98 2.84 -12.26
N GLY A 115 10.36 3.35 -13.32
CA GLY A 115 10.04 2.58 -14.52
C GLY A 115 11.28 1.94 -15.13
N GLU A 116 12.39 2.69 -15.26
CA GLU A 116 13.69 2.14 -15.71
C GLU A 116 14.24 1.11 -14.73
N ALA A 117 14.18 1.41 -13.43
CA ALA A 117 14.74 0.55 -12.40
C ALA A 117 14.00 -0.78 -12.24
N ILE A 118 12.73 -0.88 -12.67
CA ILE A 118 11.87 -2.05 -12.46
C ILE A 118 11.55 -2.83 -13.74
N ALA A 119 11.66 -2.21 -14.91
CA ALA A 119 11.27 -2.82 -16.18
C ALA A 119 11.93 -4.20 -16.38
N GLY A 120 11.11 -5.22 -16.61
CA GLY A 120 11.57 -6.58 -16.85
C GLY A 120 12.12 -7.32 -15.63
N ARG A 121 12.24 -6.68 -14.47
CA ARG A 121 12.69 -7.36 -13.25
C ARG A 121 11.64 -8.37 -12.79
N MET A 122 12.13 -9.50 -12.28
CA MET A 122 11.28 -10.55 -11.76
C MET A 122 10.83 -10.20 -10.34
N LEU A 123 9.53 -10.01 -10.17
CA LEU A 123 8.87 -9.76 -8.89
C LEU A 123 8.26 -11.06 -8.38
N ALA A 124 8.26 -11.24 -7.06
CA ALA A 124 7.66 -12.40 -6.40
C ALA A 124 6.90 -12.00 -5.13
N PRO A 125 5.91 -11.07 -5.20
CA PRO A 125 5.13 -10.69 -4.02
C PRO A 125 4.36 -11.87 -3.44
N ARG A 126 4.25 -11.88 -2.11
CA ARG A 126 3.49 -12.86 -1.34
C ARG A 126 2.28 -12.20 -0.71
N PHE A 127 1.12 -12.68 -1.10
CA PHE A 127 -0.15 -12.31 -0.52
C PHE A 127 -0.45 -13.26 0.63
N THR A 128 -0.64 -12.74 1.83
CA THR A 128 -1.00 -13.53 3.02
C THR A 128 -2.20 -12.88 3.68
N ALA A 129 -3.31 -13.60 3.79
CA ALA A 129 -4.46 -13.10 4.53
C ALA A 129 -4.11 -13.10 6.02
N ALA A 130 -4.17 -11.92 6.64
CA ALA A 130 -3.95 -11.78 8.06
C ALA A 130 -4.85 -12.74 8.85
N LEU A 131 -4.34 -13.24 9.97
CA LEU A 131 -5.16 -13.98 10.91
C LEU A 131 -6.23 -13.03 11.44
N GLU A 132 -7.50 -13.44 11.44
CA GLU A 132 -8.58 -12.66 12.04
C GLU A 132 -8.21 -12.37 13.52
N GLY A 133 -8.01 -11.09 13.86
CA GLY A 133 -7.60 -10.65 15.21
C GLY A 133 -6.26 -9.92 15.32
N ALA A 134 -5.51 -9.75 14.23
CA ALA A 134 -4.38 -8.81 14.19
C ALA A 134 -4.86 -7.47 13.61
N SER A 135 -5.23 -6.52 14.48
CA SER A 135 -5.48 -5.11 14.15
C SER A 135 -4.88 -4.25 15.24
#